data_AF-A0A2G5DGX5-F1
#
_entry.id   AF-A0A2G5DGX5-F1
#
_cell.length_a   1.000
_cell.length_b   1.000
_cell.length_c   1.000
_cell.angle_alpha   90.00
_cell.angle_beta   90.00
_cell.angle_gamma   90.00
#
_symmetry.space_group_name_H-M   'P 1'
#
loop_
_entity.id
_entity.type
_entity.pdbx_description
1 polymer ?
#
loop_
_entity_poly.entity_id
_entity_poly.type
_entity_poly.pdbx_seq_one_letter_code
_entity_poly.pdbx_strand_id
1 'polypeptide(L)'
;NALNFISKGGAKALNLITSGGGGGGGDCFSYWFCVRSIGSMETSTLKEMTQGSSKLSVGGGVEDVYGEDCATEDQSITPWTVSIASGYTLLRDPHHNKGLAFTEKERDIHYLRGLLPPAVLSQELQEKKLLHNLRQYERPLQKYMALMDLQERNEKLFYKLLIDNVEELLPTVYTPTVGEACQKFGSIFRHPQGLYISLKERGKILEVLKNWPKRTIQVIVVTDGERILGLGDLGCQGMGIPVGKLALYTALGGVRPSSCLPVTIDVGTNNEELLKDEFYIGLRQKRATGQEYNELLHEFVCAVKQNYGEKVLIQFEDFANHNAFELLARYRATHLVFNDDIQGTAAVVLAGIDAALKLVRGTIYEHTFLFHGAGEAGTGIAELIALQMSKQNKITLEEARKKIWLIDSKGLVVSERIESLQQFKKPWAHEHEPVKNLADAIKAIKPTVLIGCSGIGKTFTKEVIEAMTSFNKSPIILALSNPTSQSECTPEEAYTWSKGCAIFASGSPFDPVEYNGKKLVPGQANNAYIFPGFGLGLVISGTIRVHDDMLLAA
;
A
#
# COMPACT_ATOMS: atom_id res chain seq x y z
N ASN A 1 31.61 9.38 -14.22
CA ASN A 1 32.77 8.51 -14.48
C ASN A 1 32.95 7.51 -13.35
N ALA A 2 32.19 6.42 -13.38
CA ALA A 2 32.39 5.18 -12.62
C ALA A 2 31.36 4.14 -13.12
N LEU A 3 31.45 3.80 -14.41
CA LEU A 3 30.69 2.74 -15.06
C LEU A 3 31.63 2.20 -16.14
N ASN A 4 32.56 1.32 -15.75
CA ASN A 4 33.37 0.49 -16.65
C ASN A 4 34.30 -0.40 -15.83
N PHE A 5 33.75 -1.39 -15.14
CA PHE A 5 34.49 -2.61 -14.79
C PHE A 5 33.44 -3.67 -14.41
N ILE A 6 33.08 -4.48 -15.39
CA ILE A 6 32.67 -5.90 -15.35
C ILE A 6 32.05 -6.18 -16.73
N SER A 7 32.90 -6.19 -17.74
CA SER A 7 32.68 -6.97 -18.96
C SER A 7 34.05 -7.35 -19.51
N LYS A 8 34.45 -8.60 -19.26
CA LYS A 8 35.47 -9.39 -19.97
C LYS A 8 35.93 -10.53 -19.07
N GLY A 9 35.64 -11.76 -19.48
CA GLY A 9 36.11 -12.96 -18.82
C GLY A 9 35.27 -14.18 -19.19
N GLY A 10 35.30 -14.56 -20.47
CA GLY A 10 34.55 -15.71 -20.98
C GLY A 10 35.14 -17.06 -20.59
N ALA A 11 34.28 -18.06 -20.70
CA ALA A 11 34.45 -19.51 -20.75
C ALA A 11 35.87 -20.08 -21.02
N LYS A 12 36.28 -21.03 -20.17
CA LYS A 12 36.74 -22.42 -20.47
C LYS A 12 37.70 -22.91 -19.38
N ALA A 13 37.39 -24.04 -18.74
CA ALA A 13 38.36 -25.12 -18.49
C ALA A 13 37.61 -26.39 -18.03
N LEU A 14 37.76 -27.42 -18.86
CA LEU A 14 37.36 -28.81 -18.66
C LEU A 14 38.57 -29.57 -18.09
N ASN A 15 38.32 -30.56 -17.24
CA ASN A 15 39.09 -31.78 -16.97
C ASN A 15 40.60 -31.73 -16.62
N LEU A 16 40.92 -32.21 -15.42
CA LEU A 16 42.02 -33.11 -15.00
C LEU A 16 41.83 -33.29 -13.48
N ILE A 17 41.64 -34.47 -12.90
CA ILE A 17 42.59 -35.58 -12.78
C ILE A 17 41.83 -36.90 -12.58
N THR A 18 42.23 -37.91 -13.36
CA THR A 18 42.06 -39.34 -13.09
C THR A 18 43.39 -39.95 -12.64
N SER A 19 43.41 -40.70 -11.54
CA SER A 19 44.27 -41.87 -11.26
C SER A 19 44.07 -42.30 -9.79
N GLY A 20 43.75 -43.53 -9.43
CA GLY A 20 43.57 -44.75 -10.21
C GLY A 20 43.30 -45.96 -9.29
N GLY A 21 42.68 -47.00 -9.88
CA GLY A 21 42.64 -48.44 -9.52
C GLY A 21 42.22 -48.84 -8.09
N GLY A 22 41.38 -49.85 -7.87
CA GLY A 22 40.70 -50.80 -8.74
C GLY A 22 40.09 -51.91 -7.87
N GLY A 23 39.17 -52.69 -8.44
CA GLY A 23 38.81 -54.03 -7.93
C GLY A 23 37.54 -54.14 -7.09
N GLY A 24 36.42 -54.41 -7.78
CA GLY A 24 35.65 -55.65 -7.63
C GLY A 24 34.94 -56.00 -6.30
N GLY A 25 33.65 -56.31 -6.41
CA GLY A 25 32.94 -57.22 -5.50
C GLY A 25 31.82 -56.55 -4.72
N GLY A 26 30.60 -57.06 -4.89
CA GLY A 26 29.41 -56.58 -4.19
C GLY A 26 29.45 -56.86 -2.69
N ASP A 27 28.64 -56.12 -1.94
CA ASP A 27 27.73 -56.68 -0.94
C ASP A 27 26.83 -55.59 -0.36
N CYS A 28 25.60 -56.02 -0.07
CA CYS A 28 24.57 -55.33 0.70
C CYS A 28 25.12 -54.73 2.00
N PHE A 29 24.86 -53.45 2.27
CA PHE A 29 24.84 -52.94 3.66
C PHE A 29 23.73 -51.92 3.88
N SER A 30 22.62 -52.46 4.40
CA SER A 30 21.88 -52.04 5.59
C SER A 30 22.08 -50.61 6.09
N TYR A 31 20.98 -49.85 6.07
CA TYR A 31 20.79 -48.61 6.81
C TYR A 31 20.96 -48.83 8.32
N TRP A 32 21.77 -48.00 8.98
CA TRP A 32 21.74 -47.83 10.43
C TRP A 32 21.34 -46.39 10.76
N PHE A 33 20.15 -46.26 11.33
CA PHE A 33 19.63 -45.05 11.95
C PHE A 33 20.39 -44.78 13.25
N CYS A 34 20.95 -43.58 13.41
CA CYS A 34 21.41 -43.10 14.70
C CYS A 34 20.37 -42.13 15.27
N VAL A 35 19.52 -42.66 16.16
CA VAL A 35 18.62 -41.88 17.01
C VAL A 35 19.45 -41.38 18.19
N ARG A 36 19.65 -40.06 18.31
CA ARG A 36 20.17 -39.45 19.53
C ARG A 36 19.03 -39.26 20.53
N SER A 37 19.10 -40.04 21.60
CA SER A 37 18.24 -39.97 22.78
C SER A 37 18.39 -38.62 23.48
N ILE A 38 17.28 -37.93 23.73
CA ILE A 38 17.21 -36.79 24.66
C ILE A 38 17.02 -37.40 26.05
N GLY A 39 17.99 -37.17 26.93
CA GLY A 39 17.93 -37.57 28.33
C GLY A 39 17.01 -36.65 29.12
N SER A 40 16.10 -37.27 29.87
CA SER A 40 15.34 -36.65 30.95
C SER A 40 16.28 -36.26 32.10
N MET A 41 16.20 -35.03 32.60
CA MET A 41 16.58 -34.71 33.97
C MET A 41 15.46 -33.93 34.63
N GLU A 42 14.93 -34.55 35.66
CA GLU A 42 13.90 -34.06 36.58
C GLU A 42 14.43 -32.95 37.50
N THR A 43 13.45 -32.22 38.00
CA THR A 43 13.43 -31.19 39.05
C THR A 43 14.24 -31.51 40.32
N SER A 44 15.18 -30.62 40.66
CA SER A 44 15.63 -30.20 42.01
C SER A 44 16.76 -29.17 41.77
N THR A 45 16.88 -28.00 42.39
CA THR A 45 16.67 -27.60 43.77
C THR A 45 16.69 -26.06 43.81
N LEU A 46 15.72 -25.46 44.48
CA LEU A 46 15.70 -24.02 44.82
C LEU A 46 16.34 -23.87 46.21
N LYS A 47 17.47 -23.16 46.30
CA LYS A 47 17.94 -22.28 47.41
C LYS A 47 19.45 -22.31 47.60
N GLU A 48 19.94 -21.12 47.97
CA GLU A 48 21.25 -20.81 48.57
C GLU A 48 22.46 -20.74 47.64
N MET A 49 22.85 -19.51 47.27
CA MET A 49 24.13 -18.93 47.68
C MET A 49 24.24 -17.45 47.23
N THR A 50 23.92 -16.56 48.16
CA THR A 50 24.39 -15.17 48.17
C THR A 50 25.65 -15.13 49.04
N GLN A 51 26.83 -14.91 48.44
CA GLN A 51 27.92 -14.05 48.96
C GLN A 51 29.24 -14.26 48.19
N GLY A 52 29.65 -13.21 47.48
CA GLY A 52 31.01 -12.70 47.27
C GLY A 52 32.19 -13.65 47.02
N SER A 53 32.76 -13.55 45.81
CA SER A 53 34.20 -13.28 45.71
C SER A 53 34.53 -12.54 44.40
N SER A 54 35.20 -11.41 44.56
CA SER A 54 35.75 -10.57 43.51
C SER A 54 37.05 -11.16 42.99
N LYS A 55 37.16 -11.37 41.68
CA LYS A 55 38.45 -11.42 40.97
C LYS A 55 38.30 -10.80 39.58
N LEU A 56 38.95 -9.66 39.42
CA LEU A 56 39.19 -8.96 38.16
C LEU A 56 40.00 -9.83 37.20
N SER A 57 39.52 -9.97 35.96
CA SER A 57 40.39 -10.12 34.79
C SER A 57 39.78 -9.36 33.61
N VAL A 58 40.59 -8.43 33.11
CA VAL A 58 40.27 -7.40 32.12
C VAL A 58 39.96 -8.01 30.75
N GLY A 59 38.81 -7.63 30.19
CA GLY A 59 38.47 -7.76 28.77
C GLY A 59 37.51 -6.63 28.42
N GLY A 60 38.01 -5.60 27.74
CA GLY A 60 37.28 -4.36 27.50
C GLY A 60 36.04 -4.55 26.61
N GLY A 61 34.88 -4.28 27.18
CA GLY A 61 33.65 -3.92 26.51
C GLY A 61 33.02 -2.78 27.31
N VAL A 62 32.54 -1.74 26.63
CA VAL A 62 31.79 -0.67 27.28
C VAL A 62 30.50 -1.32 27.80
N GLU A 63 30.35 -1.44 29.12
CA GLU A 63 29.08 -1.79 29.75
C GLU A 63 28.07 -0.69 29.41
N ASP A 64 26.97 -1.08 28.77
CA ASP A 64 25.84 -0.20 28.56
C ASP A 64 25.21 0.13 29.91
N VAL A 65 25.22 1.42 30.26
CA VAL A 65 24.76 1.94 31.56
C VAL A 65 23.23 2.00 31.61
N TYR A 66 22.55 1.78 30.49
CA TYR A 66 21.11 1.66 30.40
C TYR A 66 20.76 0.21 30.08
N GLY A 67 20.15 -0.51 31.02
CA GLY A 67 19.77 -1.92 30.88
C GLY A 67 18.67 -2.20 29.84
N GLU A 68 18.76 -1.61 28.65
CA GLU A 68 17.84 -1.81 27.52
C GLU A 68 18.03 -3.20 26.87
N ASP A 69 19.25 -3.74 26.85
CA ASP A 69 19.52 -5.05 26.24
C ASP A 69 18.84 -6.22 26.99
N CYS A 70 18.86 -6.22 28.33
CA CYS A 70 18.27 -7.31 29.12
C CYS A 70 16.73 -7.40 28.98
N ALA A 71 16.04 -6.29 28.76
CA ALA A 71 14.58 -6.27 28.64
C ALA A 71 14.07 -6.85 27.30
N THR A 72 14.94 -6.96 26.30
CA THR A 72 14.60 -7.60 25.01
C THR A 72 14.79 -9.11 25.04
N GLU A 73 15.72 -9.62 25.85
CA GLU A 73 16.00 -11.06 25.98
C GLU A 73 14.91 -11.81 26.77
N ASP A 74 14.24 -11.16 27.72
CA ASP A 74 13.16 -11.75 28.54
C ASP A 74 11.79 -11.88 27.83
N GLN A 75 11.74 -11.62 26.52
CA GLN A 75 10.48 -11.61 25.77
C GLN A 75 10.04 -13.00 25.33
N SER A 76 8.74 -13.28 25.47
CA SER A 76 8.14 -14.52 24.99
C SER A 76 8.35 -14.68 23.47
N ILE A 77 8.97 -15.78 23.05
CA ILE A 77 9.15 -16.11 21.62
C ILE A 77 8.19 -17.21 21.20
N THR A 78 7.63 -17.12 19.99
CA THR A 78 6.85 -18.21 19.42
C THR A 78 7.80 -19.36 19.02
N PRO A 79 7.65 -20.57 19.60
CA PRO A 79 8.52 -21.71 19.34
C PRO A 79 8.18 -22.38 18.00
N TRP A 80 8.49 -21.71 16.89
CA TRP A 80 8.24 -22.25 15.55
C TRP A 80 9.05 -23.53 15.31
N THR A 81 8.39 -24.53 14.74
CA THR A 81 9.03 -25.77 14.27
C THR A 81 9.00 -25.81 12.74
N VAL A 82 10.06 -26.34 12.14
CA VAL A 82 10.17 -26.46 10.68
C VAL A 82 10.18 -27.95 10.33
N SER A 83 9.28 -28.35 9.44
CA SER A 83 9.21 -29.70 8.88
C SER A 83 9.06 -29.64 7.37
N ILE A 84 9.44 -30.71 6.68
CA ILE A 84 9.32 -30.78 5.22
C ILE A 84 7.83 -30.93 4.86
N ALA A 85 7.30 -29.97 4.12
CA ALA A 85 5.93 -30.02 3.63
C ALA A 85 5.76 -31.15 2.60
N SER A 86 4.76 -32.00 2.82
CA SER A 86 4.39 -33.11 1.94
C SER A 86 2.88 -33.38 2.03
N GLY A 87 2.35 -34.19 1.11
CA GLY A 87 0.93 -34.56 1.08
C GLY A 87 -0.01 -33.34 1.07
N TYR A 88 -1.08 -33.41 1.84
CA TYR A 88 -2.04 -32.31 1.96
C TYR A 88 -1.46 -31.04 2.62
N THR A 89 -0.44 -31.15 3.47
CA THR A 89 0.21 -29.97 4.06
C THR A 89 0.84 -29.10 2.98
N LEU A 90 1.51 -29.73 1.99
CA LEU A 90 2.06 -29.02 0.84
C LEU A 90 0.97 -28.46 -0.09
N LEU A 91 -0.12 -29.20 -0.32
CA LEU A 91 -1.23 -28.76 -1.17
C LEU A 91 -2.05 -27.62 -0.58
N ARG A 92 -2.07 -27.48 0.75
CA ARG A 92 -2.80 -26.44 1.48
C ARG A 92 -1.97 -25.18 1.75
N ASP A 93 -0.66 -25.23 1.55
CA ASP A 93 0.21 -24.06 1.66
C ASP A 93 0.20 -23.28 0.33
N PRO A 94 -0.45 -22.10 0.26
CA PRO A 94 -0.53 -21.33 -0.99
C PRO A 94 0.82 -20.88 -1.52
N HIS A 95 1.84 -20.76 -0.66
CA HIS A 95 3.18 -20.34 -1.05
C HIS A 95 3.91 -21.42 -1.87
N HIS A 96 3.62 -22.69 -1.58
CA HIS A 96 4.28 -23.84 -2.19
C HIS A 96 3.39 -24.65 -3.14
N ASN A 97 2.06 -24.53 -3.01
CA ASN A 97 1.14 -25.25 -3.86
C ASN A 97 1.27 -24.82 -5.33
N LYS A 98 1.45 -25.80 -6.22
CA LYS A 98 1.52 -25.63 -7.68
C LYS A 98 0.26 -26.11 -8.40
N GLY A 99 -0.71 -26.68 -7.67
CA GLY A 99 -1.88 -27.33 -8.25
C GLY A 99 -1.46 -28.44 -9.23
N LEU A 100 -1.98 -28.40 -10.45
CA LEU A 100 -1.65 -29.41 -11.46
C LEU A 100 -0.26 -29.24 -12.10
N ALA A 101 0.50 -28.20 -11.74
CA ALA A 101 1.88 -28.00 -12.20
C ALA A 101 2.93 -28.73 -11.37
N PHE A 102 2.54 -29.50 -10.34
CA PHE A 102 3.46 -30.48 -9.76
C PHE A 102 3.81 -31.53 -10.82
N THR A 103 5.10 -31.68 -11.11
CA THR A 103 5.65 -32.71 -12.00
C THR A 103 5.50 -34.09 -11.37
N GLU A 104 5.52 -35.15 -12.19
CA GLU A 104 5.47 -36.53 -11.70
C GLU A 104 6.53 -36.81 -10.61
N LYS A 105 7.76 -36.31 -10.82
CA LYS A 105 8.85 -36.46 -9.84
C LYS A 105 8.56 -35.75 -8.52
N GLU A 106 8.04 -34.52 -8.56
CA GLU A 106 7.64 -33.81 -7.34
C GLU A 106 6.50 -34.53 -6.62
N ARG A 107 5.55 -35.10 -7.38
CA ARG A 107 4.43 -35.86 -6.81
C ARG A 107 4.89 -37.13 -6.10
N ASP A 108 5.87 -37.84 -6.65
CA ASP A 108 6.46 -39.03 -6.03
C ASP A 108 7.24 -38.67 -4.76
N ILE A 109 8.08 -37.64 -4.81
CA ILE A 109 8.96 -37.25 -3.69
C ILE A 109 8.18 -36.62 -2.52
N HIS A 110 7.11 -35.86 -2.80
CA HIS A 110 6.32 -35.16 -1.78
C HIS A 110 5.02 -35.87 -1.42
N TYR A 111 4.87 -37.16 -1.75
CA TYR A 111 3.70 -37.96 -1.41
C TYR A 111 2.37 -37.36 -1.91
N LEU A 112 2.36 -36.83 -3.14
CA LEU A 112 1.17 -36.26 -3.80
C LEU A 112 0.53 -37.22 -4.80
N ARG A 113 1.18 -38.34 -5.13
CA ARG A 113 0.67 -39.33 -6.08
C ARG A 113 -0.68 -39.87 -5.59
N GLY A 114 -1.69 -39.84 -6.46
CA GLY A 114 -3.07 -40.23 -6.13
C GLY A 114 -3.92 -39.13 -5.46
N LEU A 115 -3.30 -38.04 -4.97
CA LEU A 115 -4.03 -36.87 -4.45
C LEU A 115 -4.41 -35.88 -5.56
N LEU A 116 -3.69 -35.90 -6.67
CA LEU A 116 -3.94 -35.10 -7.86
C LEU A 116 -4.29 -36.01 -9.06
N PRO A 117 -5.11 -35.54 -10.01
CA PRO A 117 -5.38 -36.28 -11.24
C PRO A 117 -4.09 -36.46 -12.07
N PRO A 118 -4.02 -37.47 -12.98
CA PRO A 118 -2.78 -37.83 -13.68
C PRO A 118 -2.20 -36.73 -14.58
N ALA A 119 -3.01 -35.77 -15.03
CA ALA A 119 -2.54 -34.70 -15.90
C ALA A 119 -1.59 -33.75 -15.16
N VAL A 120 -0.46 -33.44 -15.79
CA VAL A 120 0.42 -32.32 -15.41
C VAL A 120 0.14 -31.16 -16.35
N LEU A 121 -0.23 -30.00 -15.81
CA LEU A 121 -0.51 -28.79 -16.58
C LEU A 121 0.57 -27.74 -16.34
N SER A 122 1.00 -27.06 -17.40
CA SER A 122 1.92 -25.91 -17.25
C SER A 122 1.24 -24.76 -16.50
N GLN A 123 2.04 -23.81 -16.00
CA GLN A 123 1.52 -22.63 -15.31
C GLN A 123 0.66 -21.78 -16.25
N GLU A 124 1.09 -21.63 -17.51
CA GLU A 124 0.40 -20.87 -18.56
C GLU A 124 -0.96 -21.48 -18.91
N LEU A 125 -1.06 -22.82 -18.94
CA LEU A 125 -2.33 -23.47 -19.21
C LEU A 125 -3.31 -23.35 -18.04
N GLN A 126 -2.81 -23.39 -16.80
CA GLN A 126 -3.62 -23.11 -15.61
C GLN A 126 -4.11 -21.65 -15.60
N GLU A 127 -3.24 -20.70 -15.95
CA GLU A 127 -3.57 -19.29 -16.11
C GLU A 127 -4.69 -19.09 -17.15
N LYS A 128 -4.51 -19.66 -18.35
CA LYS A 128 -5.51 -19.60 -19.43
C LYS A 128 -6.87 -20.16 -18.98
N LYS A 129 -6.87 -21.28 -18.27
CA LYS A 129 -8.10 -21.89 -17.72
C LYS A 129 -8.77 -20.96 -16.70
N LEU A 130 -8.00 -20.37 -15.80
CA LEU A 130 -8.54 -19.46 -14.77
C LEU A 130 -9.11 -18.20 -15.39
N LEU A 131 -8.41 -17.59 -16.34
CA LEU A 131 -8.88 -16.39 -17.03
C LEU A 131 -10.17 -16.66 -17.82
N HIS A 132 -10.27 -17.82 -18.48
CA HIS A 132 -11.51 -18.25 -19.13
C HIS A 132 -12.68 -18.33 -18.15
N ASN A 133 -12.48 -18.95 -16.99
CA ASN A 133 -13.51 -19.07 -15.96
C ASN A 133 -13.87 -17.70 -15.36
N LEU A 134 -12.88 -16.84 -15.09
CA LEU A 134 -13.11 -15.50 -14.52
C LEU A 134 -14.00 -14.65 -15.43
N ARG A 135 -13.81 -14.72 -16.75
CA ARG A 135 -14.62 -13.99 -17.73
C ARG A 135 -16.07 -14.47 -17.81
N GLN A 136 -16.39 -15.65 -17.30
CA GLN A 136 -17.76 -16.16 -17.23
C GLN A 136 -18.56 -15.59 -16.06
N TYR A 137 -17.91 -15.02 -15.03
CA TYR A 137 -18.62 -14.35 -13.95
C TYR A 137 -19.24 -13.04 -14.43
N GLU A 138 -20.53 -12.86 -14.13
CA GLU A 138 -21.29 -11.69 -14.54
C GLU A 138 -20.97 -10.47 -13.68
N ARG A 139 -20.73 -10.66 -12.37
CA ARG A 139 -20.52 -9.57 -11.42
C ARG A 139 -19.04 -9.40 -11.05
N PRO A 140 -18.51 -8.15 -11.01
CA PRO A 140 -17.14 -7.89 -10.57
C PRO A 140 -16.79 -8.50 -9.20
N LEU A 141 -17.72 -8.43 -8.24
CA LEU A 141 -17.52 -9.01 -6.90
C LEU A 141 -17.27 -10.53 -6.93
N GLN A 142 -17.91 -11.27 -7.84
CA GLN A 142 -17.68 -12.71 -7.98
C GLN A 142 -16.26 -12.99 -8.49
N LYS A 143 -15.77 -12.17 -9.43
CA LYS A 143 -14.38 -12.24 -9.91
C LYS A 143 -13.40 -11.92 -8.78
N TYR A 144 -13.69 -10.90 -7.96
CA TYR A 144 -12.89 -10.58 -6.78
C TYR A 144 -12.79 -11.77 -5.82
N MET A 145 -13.93 -12.37 -5.44
CA MET A 145 -13.94 -13.53 -4.54
C MET A 145 -13.15 -14.71 -5.11
N ALA A 146 -13.30 -14.99 -6.42
CA ALA A 146 -12.55 -16.06 -7.08
C ALA A 146 -11.03 -15.81 -7.12
N LEU A 147 -10.61 -14.53 -7.24
CA LEU A 147 -9.21 -14.12 -7.19
C LEU A 147 -8.62 -14.20 -5.78
N MET A 148 -9.37 -13.81 -4.75
CA MET A 148 -8.93 -13.97 -3.35
C MET A 148 -8.82 -15.46 -2.98
N ASP A 149 -9.79 -16.29 -3.40
CA ASP A 149 -9.73 -17.76 -3.25
C ASP A 149 -8.55 -18.38 -4.02
N LEU A 150 -8.09 -17.75 -5.10
CA LEU A 150 -6.89 -18.18 -5.82
C LEU A 150 -5.62 -17.78 -5.06
N GLN A 151 -5.55 -16.55 -4.53
CA GLN A 151 -4.41 -16.07 -3.76
C GLN A 151 -4.12 -16.98 -2.56
N GLU A 152 -5.16 -17.37 -1.82
CA GLU A 152 -5.06 -18.25 -0.64
C GLU A 152 -4.90 -19.73 -0.98
N ARG A 153 -4.89 -20.09 -2.27
CA ARG A 153 -4.71 -21.48 -2.73
C ARG A 153 -3.42 -21.70 -3.51
N ASN A 154 -3.02 -20.73 -4.33
CA ASN A 154 -1.81 -20.78 -5.16
C ASN A 154 -1.34 -19.36 -5.44
N GLU A 155 -0.53 -18.84 -4.53
CA GLU A 155 -0.02 -17.47 -4.52
C GLU A 155 0.74 -17.12 -5.81
N LYS A 156 1.56 -18.05 -6.30
CA LYS A 156 2.36 -17.85 -7.53
C LYS A 156 1.50 -17.74 -8.77
N LEU A 157 0.45 -18.56 -8.87
CA LEU A 157 -0.48 -18.51 -10.00
C LEU A 157 -1.36 -17.25 -9.96
N PHE A 158 -1.76 -16.81 -8.76
CA PHE A 158 -2.46 -15.53 -8.57
C PHE A 158 -1.62 -14.36 -9.11
N TYR A 159 -0.37 -14.22 -8.66
CA TYR A 159 0.48 -13.11 -9.11
C TYR A 159 0.83 -13.21 -10.59
N LYS A 160 1.11 -14.40 -11.10
CA LYS A 160 1.38 -14.61 -12.54
C LYS A 160 0.18 -14.17 -13.40
N LEU A 161 -1.03 -14.58 -13.03
CA LEU A 161 -2.26 -14.19 -13.70
C LEU A 161 -2.49 -12.67 -13.66
N LEU A 162 -2.25 -12.04 -12.50
CA LEU A 162 -2.42 -10.60 -12.31
C LEU A 162 -1.41 -9.79 -13.11
N ILE A 163 -0.13 -10.20 -13.15
CA ILE A 163 0.94 -9.51 -13.88
C ILE A 163 0.67 -9.54 -15.39
N ASP A 164 0.35 -10.71 -15.94
CA ASP A 164 0.13 -10.88 -17.39
C ASP A 164 -1.15 -10.19 -17.89
N ASN A 165 -2.12 -9.93 -17.01
CA ASN A 165 -3.45 -9.41 -17.36
C ASN A 165 -3.83 -8.17 -16.52
N VAL A 166 -2.83 -7.35 -16.18
CA VAL A 166 -2.98 -6.24 -15.22
C VAL A 166 -4.08 -5.25 -15.61
N GLU A 167 -4.18 -4.86 -16.88
CA GLU A 167 -5.20 -3.90 -17.34
C GLU A 167 -6.63 -4.41 -17.12
N GLU A 168 -6.87 -5.72 -17.33
CA GLU A 168 -8.19 -6.34 -17.15
C GLU A 168 -8.51 -6.61 -15.67
N LEU A 169 -7.52 -7.03 -14.89
CA LEU A 169 -7.73 -7.53 -13.53
C LEU A 169 -7.55 -6.47 -12.44
N LEU A 170 -6.81 -5.38 -12.70
CA LEU A 170 -6.59 -4.30 -11.74
C LEU A 170 -7.91 -3.72 -11.19
N PRO A 171 -8.94 -3.42 -12.02
CA PRO A 171 -10.23 -2.93 -11.51
C PRO A 171 -11.01 -3.95 -10.67
N THR A 172 -10.62 -5.24 -10.75
CA THR A 172 -11.23 -6.32 -9.98
C THR A 172 -10.53 -6.51 -8.64
N VAL A 173 -9.19 -6.56 -8.59
CA VAL A 173 -8.43 -6.79 -7.33
C VAL A 173 -8.25 -5.52 -6.51
N TYR A 174 -8.43 -4.35 -7.12
CA TYR A 174 -8.30 -3.05 -6.49
C TYR A 174 -9.50 -2.17 -6.83
N THR A 175 -9.32 -0.85 -6.99
CA THR A 175 -10.41 0.08 -7.24
C THR A 175 -11.02 -0.10 -8.65
N PRO A 176 -12.35 -0.12 -8.78
CA PRO A 176 -13.35 0.16 -7.75
C PRO A 176 -13.87 -1.07 -6.97
N THR A 177 -13.65 -2.30 -7.45
CA THR A 177 -14.32 -3.51 -6.91
C THR A 177 -13.95 -3.81 -5.45
N VAL A 178 -12.71 -3.52 -5.04
CA VAL A 178 -12.28 -3.70 -3.64
C VAL A 178 -13.14 -2.89 -2.66
N GLY A 179 -13.65 -1.72 -3.07
CA GLY A 179 -14.55 -0.93 -2.24
C GLY A 179 -15.89 -1.63 -2.00
N GLU A 180 -16.47 -2.22 -3.05
CA GLU A 180 -17.68 -3.07 -2.91
C GLU A 180 -17.40 -4.29 -2.03
N ALA A 181 -16.23 -4.91 -2.18
CA ALA A 181 -15.81 -6.02 -1.33
C ALA A 181 -15.71 -5.61 0.14
N CYS A 182 -15.17 -4.43 0.45
CA CYS A 182 -15.12 -3.89 1.81
C CYS A 182 -16.53 -3.60 2.37
N GLN A 183 -17.47 -3.11 1.56
CA GLN A 183 -18.86 -2.92 2.03
C GLN A 183 -19.53 -4.23 2.42
N LYS A 184 -19.22 -5.32 1.70
CA LYS A 184 -19.82 -6.64 1.89
C LYS A 184 -18.91 -7.62 2.63
N PHE A 185 -17.80 -7.15 3.22
CA PHE A 185 -16.69 -8.01 3.63
C PHE A 185 -17.12 -9.09 4.62
N GLY A 186 -17.96 -8.76 5.60
CA GLY A 186 -18.49 -9.73 6.55
C GLY A 186 -19.30 -10.85 5.90
N SER A 187 -20.14 -10.52 4.91
CA SER A 187 -20.96 -11.49 4.18
C SER A 187 -20.17 -12.38 3.21
N ILE A 188 -19.02 -11.91 2.71
CA ILE A 188 -18.18 -12.65 1.75
C ILE A 188 -16.95 -13.27 2.39
N PHE A 189 -16.77 -13.13 3.70
CA PHE A 189 -15.59 -13.61 4.43
C PHE A 189 -15.47 -15.14 4.30
N ARG A 190 -14.31 -15.62 3.86
CA ARG A 190 -14.04 -17.06 3.64
C ARG A 190 -12.73 -17.51 4.25
N HIS A 191 -11.63 -16.96 3.73
CA HIS A 191 -10.29 -17.23 4.22
C HIS A 191 -9.76 -15.97 4.91
N PRO A 192 -9.19 -16.09 6.13
CA PRO A 192 -8.62 -14.94 6.81
C PRO A 192 -7.37 -14.46 6.07
N GLN A 193 -7.32 -13.16 5.77
CA GLN A 193 -6.16 -12.49 5.20
C GLN A 193 -5.76 -11.31 6.09
N GLY A 194 -4.45 -11.15 6.31
CA GLY A 194 -3.92 -10.10 7.16
C GLY A 194 -4.06 -10.36 8.66
N LEU A 195 -3.77 -9.32 9.44
CA LEU A 195 -3.75 -9.34 10.88
C LEU A 195 -4.71 -8.27 11.43
N TYR A 196 -5.56 -8.67 12.37
CA TYR A 196 -6.52 -7.79 13.01
C TYR A 196 -6.04 -7.47 14.43
N ILE A 197 -6.00 -6.18 14.77
CA ILE A 197 -5.62 -5.70 16.11
C ILE A 197 -6.74 -4.78 16.57
N SER A 198 -7.41 -5.12 17.67
CA SER A 198 -8.53 -4.33 18.18
C SER A 198 -8.19 -3.68 19.53
N LEU A 199 -9.11 -2.87 20.05
CA LEU A 199 -9.02 -2.33 21.41
C LEU A 199 -8.86 -3.41 22.50
N LYS A 200 -9.30 -4.65 22.23
CA LYS A 200 -9.18 -5.78 23.17
C LYS A 200 -7.75 -6.27 23.33
N GLU A 201 -6.89 -5.99 22.36
CA GLU A 201 -5.49 -6.41 22.35
C GLU A 201 -4.53 -5.33 22.89
N ARG A 202 -5.07 -4.23 23.44
CA ARG A 202 -4.28 -3.19 24.11
C ARG A 202 -3.38 -3.79 25.20
N GLY A 203 -2.10 -3.42 25.17
CA GLY A 203 -1.03 -3.95 26.03
C GLY A 203 -0.45 -5.29 25.55
N LYS A 204 -0.94 -5.85 24.45
CA LYS A 204 -0.55 -7.17 23.91
C LYS A 204 -0.28 -7.15 22.41
N ILE A 205 -0.15 -5.98 21.78
CA ILE A 205 -0.01 -5.91 20.32
C ILE A 205 1.24 -6.66 19.84
N LEU A 206 2.34 -6.60 20.59
CA LEU A 206 3.55 -7.35 20.27
C LEU A 206 3.30 -8.87 20.24
N GLU A 207 2.49 -9.41 21.14
CA GLU A 207 2.13 -10.84 21.16
C GLU A 207 1.29 -11.20 19.92
N VAL A 208 0.38 -10.32 19.51
CA VAL A 208 -0.43 -10.49 18.30
C VAL A 208 0.45 -10.52 17.05
N LEU A 209 1.44 -9.62 16.94
CA LEU A 209 2.40 -9.60 15.84
C LEU A 209 3.23 -10.89 15.76
N LYS A 210 3.57 -11.49 16.91
CA LYS A 210 4.32 -12.76 16.99
C LYS A 210 3.54 -13.99 16.51
N ASN A 211 2.21 -13.88 16.35
CA ASN A 211 1.39 -14.93 15.74
C ASN A 211 1.51 -14.97 14.22
N TRP A 212 2.00 -13.89 13.58
CA TRP A 212 2.19 -13.87 12.14
C TRP A 212 3.32 -14.84 11.74
N PRO A 213 3.09 -15.79 10.81
CA PRO A 213 4.03 -16.87 10.54
C PRO A 213 5.29 -16.43 9.76
N LYS A 214 5.30 -15.22 9.19
CA LYS A 214 6.44 -14.70 8.44
C LYS A 214 7.22 -13.71 9.30
N ARG A 215 8.47 -14.04 9.62
CA ARG A 215 9.32 -13.21 10.50
C ARG A 215 9.93 -11.99 9.80
N THR A 216 10.16 -12.06 8.50
CA THR A 216 10.87 -11.01 7.74
C THR A 216 9.88 -10.14 6.99
N ILE A 217 9.17 -9.28 7.73
CA ILE A 217 8.26 -8.27 7.18
C ILE A 217 9.05 -7.03 6.80
N GLN A 218 8.72 -6.49 5.62
CA GLN A 218 9.37 -5.30 5.06
C GLN A 218 8.35 -4.21 4.73
N VAL A 219 7.12 -4.58 4.37
CA VAL A 219 6.05 -3.64 4.04
C VAL A 219 4.78 -4.01 4.80
N ILE A 220 4.29 -3.08 5.60
CA ILE A 220 3.00 -3.14 6.28
C ILE A 220 2.10 -2.10 5.63
N VAL A 221 0.90 -2.49 5.23
CA VAL A 221 -0.17 -1.53 4.91
C VAL A 221 -1.21 -1.67 6.00
N VAL A 222 -1.51 -0.55 6.66
CA VAL A 222 -2.41 -0.50 7.81
C VAL A 222 -3.53 0.50 7.57
N THR A 223 -4.74 0.13 8.00
CA THR A 223 -5.92 1.00 7.99
C THR A 223 -6.73 0.83 9.28
N ASP A 224 -7.48 1.85 9.68
CA ASP A 224 -8.54 1.72 10.70
C ASP A 224 -9.95 1.68 10.10
N GLY A 225 -10.06 1.72 8.77
CA GLY A 225 -11.30 1.64 8.00
C GLY A 225 -12.23 2.84 8.13
N GLU A 226 -11.78 3.98 8.66
CA GLU A 226 -12.65 5.14 8.91
C GLU A 226 -13.06 5.85 7.61
N ARG A 227 -12.20 5.84 6.59
CA ARG A 227 -12.44 6.55 5.33
C ARG A 227 -12.02 5.69 4.14
N ILE A 228 -12.70 4.57 3.93
CA ILE A 228 -12.43 3.70 2.78
C ILE A 228 -12.83 4.42 1.49
N LEU A 229 -11.86 4.90 0.71
CA LEU A 229 -12.09 5.62 -0.55
C LEU A 229 -13.11 6.77 -0.37
N GLY A 230 -14.16 6.80 -1.20
CA GLY A 230 -15.33 7.67 -1.08
C GLY A 230 -16.55 7.01 -0.41
N LEU A 231 -16.36 5.87 0.27
CA LEU A 231 -17.43 5.06 0.85
C LEU A 231 -17.64 5.30 2.35
N GLY A 232 -16.69 5.98 3.00
CA GLY A 232 -16.76 6.35 4.41
C GLY A 232 -16.31 5.23 5.36
N ASP A 233 -16.90 5.20 6.55
CA ASP A 233 -16.51 4.31 7.63
C ASP A 233 -17.05 2.89 7.40
N LEU A 234 -16.12 1.94 7.18
CA LEU A 234 -16.41 0.51 7.05
C LEU A 234 -15.81 -0.33 8.19
N GLY A 235 -15.21 0.32 9.20
CA GLY A 235 -14.62 -0.33 10.36
C GLY A 235 -13.65 -1.46 10.01
N CYS A 236 -13.80 -2.59 10.69
CA CYS A 236 -12.99 -3.78 10.48
C CYS A 236 -13.10 -4.39 9.06
N GLN A 237 -14.17 -4.06 8.32
CA GLN A 237 -14.33 -4.51 6.94
C GLN A 237 -13.39 -3.81 5.94
N GLY A 238 -12.66 -2.78 6.38
CA GLY A 238 -11.64 -2.10 5.60
C GLY A 238 -10.44 -2.97 5.20
N MET A 239 -10.27 -4.16 5.78
CA MET A 239 -9.15 -5.08 5.50
C MET A 239 -8.93 -5.40 4.01
N GLY A 240 -9.97 -5.33 3.18
CA GLY A 240 -9.80 -5.52 1.73
C GLY A 240 -8.80 -4.55 1.10
N ILE A 241 -8.67 -3.33 1.63
CA ILE A 241 -7.74 -2.31 1.12
C ILE A 241 -6.27 -2.67 1.33
N PRO A 242 -5.77 -2.92 2.56
CA PRO A 242 -4.37 -3.30 2.75
C PRO A 242 -4.03 -4.62 2.04
N VAL A 243 -4.96 -5.57 1.96
CA VAL A 243 -4.78 -6.80 1.16
C VAL A 243 -4.57 -6.48 -0.32
N GLY A 244 -5.47 -5.67 -0.90
CA GLY A 244 -5.38 -5.25 -2.31
C GLY A 244 -4.10 -4.47 -2.60
N LYS A 245 -3.73 -3.50 -1.76
CA LYS A 245 -2.48 -2.71 -1.91
C LYS A 245 -1.23 -3.59 -1.90
N LEU A 246 -1.16 -4.55 -0.98
CA LEU A 246 0.00 -5.44 -0.89
C LEU A 246 0.08 -6.42 -2.07
N ALA A 247 -1.07 -6.81 -2.64
CA ALA A 247 -1.08 -7.55 -3.89
C ALA A 247 -0.48 -6.71 -5.03
N LEU A 248 -0.75 -5.40 -5.08
CA LEU A 248 -0.15 -4.49 -6.07
C LEU A 248 1.34 -4.19 -5.82
N TYR A 249 1.76 -4.09 -4.56
CA TYR A 249 3.19 -4.04 -4.20
C TYR A 249 3.96 -5.22 -4.80
N THR A 250 3.35 -6.40 -4.76
CA THR A 250 3.96 -7.61 -5.32
C THR A 250 3.88 -7.63 -6.84
N ALA A 251 2.69 -7.44 -7.42
CA ALA A 251 2.49 -7.57 -8.86
C ALA A 251 3.17 -6.45 -9.67
N LEU A 252 3.14 -5.21 -9.18
CA LEU A 252 3.66 -4.03 -9.90
C LEU A 252 5.06 -3.64 -9.42
N GLY A 253 5.33 -3.79 -8.12
CA GLY A 253 6.60 -3.40 -7.50
C GLY A 253 7.58 -4.56 -7.30
N GLY A 254 7.18 -5.82 -7.48
CA GLY A 254 8.06 -6.96 -7.25
C GLY A 254 8.48 -7.16 -5.78
N VAL A 255 7.76 -6.55 -4.83
CA VAL A 255 7.97 -6.80 -3.39
C VAL A 255 7.58 -8.26 -3.09
N ARG A 256 8.35 -8.94 -2.25
CA ARG A 256 8.05 -10.34 -1.91
C ARG A 256 6.76 -10.41 -1.10
N PRO A 257 5.76 -11.22 -1.50
CA PRO A 257 4.48 -11.28 -0.78
C PRO A 257 4.64 -11.85 0.64
N SER A 258 5.62 -12.73 0.86
CA SER A 258 5.98 -13.24 2.19
C SER A 258 6.55 -12.17 3.14
N SER A 259 6.90 -10.99 2.61
CA SER A 259 7.40 -9.84 3.36
C SER A 259 6.37 -8.71 3.48
N CYS A 260 5.14 -8.97 3.04
CA CYS A 260 4.01 -8.08 3.13
C CYS A 260 3.12 -8.50 4.32
N LEU A 261 2.61 -7.52 5.06
CA LEU A 261 1.69 -7.75 6.17
C LEU A 261 0.52 -6.75 6.11
N PRO A 262 -0.69 -7.20 5.72
CA PRO A 262 -1.90 -6.38 5.79
C PRO A 262 -2.38 -6.29 7.23
N VAL A 263 -2.71 -5.08 7.70
CA VAL A 263 -3.19 -4.87 9.07
C VAL A 263 -4.47 -4.02 9.08
N THR A 264 -5.43 -4.39 9.92
CA THR A 264 -6.57 -3.54 10.27
C THR A 264 -6.61 -3.29 11.77
N ILE A 265 -6.68 -2.01 12.14
CA ILE A 265 -6.82 -1.57 13.53
C ILE A 265 -8.31 -1.34 13.81
N ASP A 266 -8.94 -2.23 14.57
CA ASP A 266 -10.36 -2.18 14.89
C ASP A 266 -10.62 -1.46 16.21
N VAL A 267 -10.97 -0.18 16.11
CA VAL A 267 -11.36 0.67 17.24
C VAL A 267 -12.88 0.84 17.37
N GLY A 268 -13.66 0.00 16.66
CA GLY A 268 -15.09 0.18 16.45
C GLY A 268 -15.42 0.90 15.14
N THR A 269 -16.70 1.15 14.90
CA THR A 269 -17.19 1.86 13.72
C THR A 269 -18.35 2.79 14.08
N ASN A 270 -18.41 3.95 13.43
CA ASN A 270 -19.52 4.89 13.55
C ASN A 270 -20.66 4.56 12.57
N ASN A 271 -20.46 3.59 11.67
CA ASN A 271 -21.47 3.15 10.70
C ASN A 271 -22.60 2.36 11.38
N GLU A 272 -23.77 3.00 11.50
CA GLU A 272 -24.97 2.42 12.12
C GLU A 272 -25.51 1.18 11.41
N GLU A 273 -25.30 1.07 10.09
CA GLU A 273 -25.75 -0.09 9.32
C GLU A 273 -24.90 -1.31 9.70
N LEU A 274 -23.58 -1.15 9.76
CA LEU A 274 -22.65 -2.22 10.16
C LEU A 274 -22.84 -2.64 11.62
N LEU A 275 -23.12 -1.70 12.52
CA LEU A 275 -23.39 -2.04 13.93
C LEU A 275 -24.61 -2.96 14.09
N LYS A 276 -25.60 -2.82 13.20
CA LYS A 276 -26.83 -3.62 13.18
C LYS A 276 -26.74 -4.88 12.31
N ASP A 277 -25.77 -4.95 11.41
CA ASP A 277 -25.58 -6.09 10.51
C ASP A 277 -25.07 -7.32 11.28
N GLU A 278 -25.83 -8.41 11.27
CA GLU A 278 -25.46 -9.68 11.92
C GLU A 278 -24.14 -10.27 11.41
N PHE A 279 -23.75 -9.96 10.17
CA PHE A 279 -22.50 -10.45 9.56
C PHE A 279 -21.29 -9.53 9.78
N TYR A 280 -21.45 -8.39 10.46
CA TYR A 280 -20.32 -7.53 10.77
C TYR A 280 -19.28 -8.26 11.65
N ILE A 281 -18.03 -8.24 11.19
CA ILE A 281 -16.91 -9.00 11.77
C ILE A 281 -16.08 -8.22 12.80
N GLY A 282 -16.34 -6.92 12.96
CA GLY A 282 -15.58 -6.06 13.87
C GLY A 282 -16.23 -5.86 15.24
N LEU A 283 -15.62 -5.00 16.05
CA LEU A 283 -16.16 -4.57 17.33
C LEU A 283 -17.48 -3.81 17.13
N ARG A 284 -18.57 -4.35 17.70
CA ARG A 284 -19.92 -3.76 17.66
C ARG A 284 -20.06 -2.62 18.67
N GLN A 285 -19.24 -1.59 18.49
CA GLN A 285 -19.23 -0.38 19.28
C GLN A 285 -18.84 0.82 18.40
N LYS A 286 -19.16 2.02 18.88
CA LYS A 286 -18.69 3.26 18.25
C LYS A 286 -17.17 3.38 18.34
N ARG A 287 -16.59 4.16 17.42
CA ARG A 287 -15.14 4.39 17.39
C ARG A 287 -14.65 4.96 18.72
N ALA A 288 -13.58 4.37 19.27
CA ALA A 288 -12.80 5.04 20.31
C ALA A 288 -12.17 6.31 19.73
N THR A 289 -12.06 7.36 20.56
CA THR A 289 -11.50 8.66 20.16
C THR A 289 -10.54 9.18 21.22
N GLY A 290 -9.76 10.20 20.88
CA GLY A 290 -8.87 10.88 21.82
C GLY A 290 -7.74 9.97 22.31
N GLN A 291 -7.50 9.97 23.62
CA GLN A 291 -6.33 9.31 24.22
C GLN A 291 -6.31 7.80 23.99
N GLU A 292 -7.45 7.11 24.12
CA GLU A 292 -7.51 5.66 23.95
C GLU A 292 -7.11 5.20 22.54
N TYR A 293 -7.61 5.91 21.50
CA TYR A 293 -7.23 5.68 20.11
C TYR A 293 -5.74 5.92 19.87
N ASN A 294 -5.24 7.04 20.38
CA ASN A 294 -3.84 7.44 20.23
C ASN A 294 -2.87 6.47 20.93
N GLU A 295 -3.23 5.98 22.11
CA GLU A 295 -2.43 5.00 22.86
C GLU A 295 -2.32 3.67 22.12
N LEU A 296 -3.43 3.16 21.55
CA LEU A 296 -3.42 1.92 20.77
C LEU A 296 -2.56 2.04 19.51
N LEU A 297 -2.70 3.13 18.74
CA LEU A 297 -1.88 3.34 17.54
C LEU A 297 -0.40 3.56 17.88
N HIS A 298 -0.12 4.23 18.99
CA HIS A 298 1.25 4.38 19.47
C HIS A 298 1.86 3.04 19.85
N GLU A 299 1.13 2.22 20.61
CA GLU A 299 1.55 0.86 20.95
C GLU A 299 1.81 0.04 19.68
N PHE A 300 0.93 0.12 18.67
CA PHE A 300 1.09 -0.58 17.41
C PHE A 300 2.38 -0.18 16.67
N VAL A 301 2.59 1.11 16.44
CA VAL A 301 3.76 1.59 15.69
C VAL A 301 5.07 1.23 16.42
N CYS A 302 5.10 1.37 17.75
CA CYS A 302 6.23 0.96 18.56
C CYS A 302 6.47 -0.56 18.54
N ALA A 303 5.42 -1.37 18.66
CA ALA A 303 5.51 -2.82 18.61
C ALA A 303 5.98 -3.34 17.24
N VAL A 304 5.56 -2.69 16.15
CA VAL A 304 6.03 -2.98 14.79
C VAL A 304 7.54 -2.74 14.68
N LYS A 305 8.02 -1.57 15.12
CA LYS A 305 9.45 -1.24 15.11
C LYS A 305 10.26 -2.19 16.00
N GLN A 306 9.73 -2.55 17.17
CA GLN A 306 10.35 -3.50 18.07
C GLN A 306 10.45 -4.91 17.45
N ASN A 307 9.41 -5.37 16.76
CA ASN A 307 9.36 -6.74 16.23
C ASN A 307 10.08 -6.91 14.88
N TYR A 308 10.03 -5.89 14.02
CA TYR A 308 10.53 -5.98 12.63
C TYR A 308 11.71 -5.02 12.33
N GLY A 309 12.07 -4.15 13.27
CA GLY A 309 13.22 -3.24 13.17
C GLY A 309 12.92 -1.90 12.48
N GLU A 310 13.94 -1.05 12.39
CA GLU A 310 13.85 0.34 11.89
C GLU A 310 13.50 0.49 10.40
N LYS A 311 13.70 -0.58 9.62
CA LYS A 311 13.62 -0.57 8.14
C LYS A 311 12.27 -1.03 7.61
N VAL A 312 11.34 -1.44 8.49
CA VAL A 312 10.00 -1.84 8.07
C VAL A 312 9.22 -0.61 7.61
N LEU A 313 8.69 -0.64 6.39
CA LEU A 313 7.81 0.39 5.87
C LEU A 313 6.41 0.22 6.47
N ILE A 314 5.90 1.25 7.13
CA ILE A 314 4.51 1.33 7.55
C ILE A 314 3.79 2.32 6.64
N GLN A 315 2.94 1.81 5.76
CA GLN A 315 2.06 2.60 4.94
C GLN A 315 0.69 2.75 5.62
N PHE A 316 0.32 3.98 5.96
CA PHE A 316 -1.02 4.32 6.43
C PHE A 316 -1.96 4.51 5.24
N GLU A 317 -3.16 3.93 5.32
CA GLU A 317 -4.15 3.94 4.25
C GLU A 317 -5.57 4.16 4.79
N ASP A 318 -6.37 4.98 4.11
CA ASP A 318 -7.81 5.16 4.35
C ASP A 318 -8.19 5.54 5.80
N PHE A 319 -7.31 6.29 6.48
CA PHE A 319 -7.62 6.95 7.75
C PHE A 319 -8.46 8.22 7.50
N ALA A 320 -9.18 8.72 8.51
CA ALA A 320 -9.81 10.03 8.38
C ALA A 320 -8.79 11.17 8.36
N ASN A 321 -9.13 12.24 7.62
CA ASN A 321 -8.32 13.45 7.40
C ASN A 321 -7.47 13.91 8.59
N HIS A 322 -8.08 14.06 9.76
CA HIS A 322 -7.36 14.55 10.94
C HIS A 322 -6.33 13.53 11.46
N ASN A 323 -6.70 12.25 11.50
CA ASN A 323 -5.85 11.15 11.96
C ASN A 323 -4.68 10.92 11.01
N ALA A 324 -4.89 10.89 9.69
CA ALA A 324 -3.80 10.66 8.75
C ALA A 324 -2.70 11.73 8.85
N PHE A 325 -3.08 13.01 8.93
CA PHE A 325 -2.12 14.10 9.11
C PHE A 325 -1.38 14.01 10.45
N GLU A 326 -2.09 13.71 11.54
CA GLU A 326 -1.47 13.56 12.85
C GLU A 326 -0.48 12.38 12.89
N LEU A 327 -0.88 11.21 12.36
CA LEU A 327 -0.04 10.02 12.30
C LEU A 327 1.22 10.25 11.47
N LEU A 328 1.08 10.81 10.27
CA LEU A 328 2.22 11.11 9.41
C LEU A 328 3.15 12.12 10.08
N ALA A 329 2.62 13.21 10.65
CA ALA A 329 3.43 14.22 11.33
C ALA A 329 4.17 13.66 12.56
N ARG A 330 3.50 12.79 13.33
CA ARG A 330 4.05 12.20 14.56
C ARG A 330 5.16 11.19 14.30
N TYR A 331 4.99 10.34 13.28
CA TYR A 331 5.89 9.19 13.07
C TYR A 331 6.93 9.39 11.98
N ARG A 332 6.80 10.39 11.08
CA ARG A 332 7.78 10.61 9.99
C ARG A 332 9.22 10.87 10.45
N ALA A 333 9.42 11.34 11.68
CA ALA A 333 10.76 11.58 12.24
C ALA A 333 11.38 10.33 12.87
N THR A 334 10.56 9.36 13.29
CA THR A 334 10.98 8.23 14.15
C THR A 334 10.86 6.86 13.48
N HIS A 335 10.11 6.76 12.38
CA HIS A 335 9.80 5.53 11.67
C HIS A 335 9.87 5.73 10.14
N LEU A 336 10.05 4.63 9.40
CA LEU A 336 9.85 4.62 7.96
C LEU A 336 8.34 4.55 7.68
N VAL A 337 7.69 5.72 7.63
CA VAL A 337 6.25 5.83 7.35
C VAL A 337 5.97 6.54 6.03
N PHE A 338 4.88 6.13 5.40
CA PHE A 338 4.34 6.70 4.18
C PHE A 338 2.82 6.71 4.29
N ASN A 339 2.16 7.71 3.71
CA ASN A 339 0.70 7.71 3.57
C ASN A 339 0.38 7.89 2.09
N ASP A 340 -0.24 6.90 1.45
CA ASP A 340 -0.46 6.94 0.01
C ASP A 340 -1.53 7.97 -0.38
N ASP A 341 -2.58 8.14 0.45
CA ASP A 341 -3.65 9.10 0.22
C ASP A 341 -3.16 10.56 0.20
N ILE A 342 -2.15 10.88 1.02
CA ILE A 342 -1.51 12.20 1.08
C ILE A 342 -0.34 12.28 0.09
N GLN A 343 0.68 11.44 0.29
CA GLN A 343 1.98 11.56 -0.38
C GLN A 343 2.00 10.88 -1.75
N GLY A 344 1.38 9.70 -1.88
CA GLY A 344 1.29 8.98 -3.15
C GLY A 344 0.41 9.69 -4.16
N THR A 345 -0.77 10.16 -3.71
CA THR A 345 -1.66 11.02 -4.51
C THR A 345 -0.95 12.29 -4.95
N ALA A 346 -0.18 12.94 -4.06
CA ALA A 346 0.60 14.12 -4.42
C ALA A 346 1.61 13.83 -5.54
N ALA A 347 2.38 12.75 -5.42
CA ALA A 347 3.38 12.37 -6.40
C ALA A 347 2.79 12.04 -7.77
N VAL A 348 1.73 11.22 -7.83
CA VAL A 348 1.10 10.86 -9.12
C VAL A 348 0.47 12.05 -9.82
N VAL A 349 -0.13 12.98 -9.05
CA VAL A 349 -0.73 14.19 -9.61
C VAL A 349 0.35 15.15 -10.11
N LEU A 350 1.45 15.32 -9.37
CA LEU A 350 2.58 16.12 -9.82
C LEU A 350 3.20 15.53 -11.10
N ALA A 351 3.37 14.21 -11.19
CA ALA A 351 3.83 13.55 -12.40
C ALA A 351 2.87 13.78 -13.58
N GLY A 352 1.56 13.75 -13.33
CA GLY A 352 0.53 14.09 -14.33
C GLY A 352 0.60 15.55 -14.79
N ILE A 353 0.85 16.49 -13.87
CA ILE A 353 1.08 17.90 -14.18
C ILE A 353 2.33 18.06 -15.02
N ASP A 354 3.47 17.48 -14.61
CA ASP A 354 4.73 17.54 -15.37
C ASP A 354 4.59 16.93 -16.78
N ALA A 355 3.78 15.89 -16.94
CA ALA A 355 3.42 15.35 -18.25
C ALA A 355 2.57 16.33 -19.07
N ALA A 356 1.56 16.97 -18.45
CA ALA A 356 0.71 17.97 -19.08
C ALA A 356 1.50 19.23 -19.50
N LEU A 357 2.47 19.67 -18.69
CA LEU A 357 3.33 20.83 -18.98
C LEU A 357 4.10 20.68 -20.32
N LYS A 358 4.45 19.44 -20.71
CA LYS A 358 5.07 19.17 -22.02
C LYS A 358 4.14 19.46 -23.20
N LEU A 359 2.83 19.40 -22.99
CA LEU A 359 1.81 19.69 -24.01
C LEU A 359 1.50 21.18 -24.09
N VAL A 360 1.30 21.85 -22.95
CA VAL A 360 0.97 23.30 -22.91
C VAL A 360 2.19 24.19 -23.14
N ARG A 361 3.40 23.69 -22.89
CA ARG A 361 4.69 24.42 -22.84
C ARG A 361 4.70 25.48 -21.75
N GLY A 362 5.78 25.51 -20.98
CA GLY A 362 5.96 26.45 -19.87
C GLY A 362 6.62 25.78 -18.67
N THR A 363 6.74 26.54 -17.59
CA THR A 363 7.23 26.01 -16.30
C THR A 363 6.09 25.94 -15.29
N ILE A 364 6.22 25.05 -14.30
CA ILE A 364 5.18 24.89 -13.26
C ILE A 364 4.87 26.21 -12.54
N TYR A 365 5.86 27.11 -12.40
CA TYR A 365 5.73 28.41 -11.75
C TYR A 365 4.90 29.45 -12.53
N GLU A 366 4.73 29.26 -13.85
CA GLU A 366 3.89 30.14 -14.69
C GLU A 366 2.39 29.86 -14.50
N HIS A 367 2.06 28.74 -13.86
CA HIS A 367 0.70 28.30 -13.65
C HIS A 367 0.13 28.75 -12.30
N THR A 368 -1.17 29.04 -12.30
CA THR A 368 -1.97 29.26 -11.09
C THR A 368 -2.90 28.06 -10.90
N PHE A 369 -2.92 27.53 -9.69
CA PHE A 369 -3.62 26.30 -9.35
C PHE A 369 -4.84 26.62 -8.49
N LEU A 370 -5.97 26.00 -8.81
CA LEU A 370 -7.19 26.05 -7.98
C LEU A 370 -7.65 24.62 -7.68
N PHE A 371 -7.82 24.32 -6.40
CA PHE A 371 -8.25 23.02 -5.90
C PHE A 371 -9.68 23.07 -5.39
N HIS A 372 -10.56 22.23 -5.93
CA HIS A 372 -11.88 21.95 -5.37
C HIS A 372 -11.79 20.78 -4.40
N GLY A 373 -11.62 21.09 -3.12
CA GLY A 373 -11.30 20.13 -2.07
C GLY A 373 -10.03 20.54 -1.33
N ALA A 374 -10.11 20.62 0.01
CA ALA A 374 -9.00 20.99 0.88
C ALA A 374 -8.83 19.96 2.01
N GLY A 375 -8.93 18.67 1.68
CA GLY A 375 -8.63 17.55 2.56
C GLY A 375 -7.21 17.02 2.36
N GLU A 376 -6.96 15.76 2.75
CA GLU A 376 -5.67 15.06 2.62
C GLU A 376 -5.02 15.18 1.25
N ALA A 377 -5.73 14.72 0.22
CA ALA A 377 -5.23 14.76 -1.16
C ALA A 377 -4.96 16.21 -1.62
N GLY A 378 -5.91 17.12 -1.42
CA GLY A 378 -5.80 18.50 -1.89
C GLY A 378 -4.60 19.24 -1.30
N THR A 379 -4.41 19.19 0.02
CA THR A 379 -3.27 19.87 0.65
C THR A 379 -1.95 19.12 0.45
N GLY A 380 -1.96 17.78 0.35
CA GLY A 380 -0.78 16.99 0.01
C GLY A 380 -0.25 17.32 -1.38
N ILE A 381 -1.12 17.32 -2.39
CA ILE A 381 -0.78 17.72 -3.77
C ILE A 381 -0.27 19.17 -3.79
N ALA A 382 -1.00 20.09 -3.15
CA ALA A 382 -0.62 21.50 -3.10
C ALA A 382 0.78 21.71 -2.50
N GLU A 383 1.11 21.02 -1.41
CA GLU A 383 2.43 21.11 -0.77
C GLU A 383 3.55 20.59 -1.68
N LEU A 384 3.33 19.47 -2.37
CA LEU A 384 4.34 18.91 -3.26
C LEU A 384 4.55 19.77 -4.52
N ILE A 385 3.48 20.37 -5.06
CA ILE A 385 3.58 21.37 -6.14
C ILE A 385 4.38 22.59 -5.66
N ALA A 386 4.07 23.12 -4.46
CA ALA A 386 4.79 24.26 -3.90
C ALA A 386 6.29 23.94 -3.70
N LEU A 387 6.60 22.73 -3.23
CA LEU A 387 7.98 22.27 -3.08
C LEU A 387 8.71 22.16 -4.42
N GLN A 388 8.04 21.61 -5.45
CA GLN A 388 8.60 21.52 -6.80
C GLN A 388 8.88 22.91 -7.38
N MET A 389 7.93 23.85 -7.26
CA MET A 389 8.12 25.25 -7.65
C MET A 389 9.30 25.89 -6.91
N SER A 390 9.35 25.72 -5.58
CA SER A 390 10.43 26.26 -4.75
C SER A 390 11.80 25.76 -5.21
N LYS A 391 11.94 24.46 -5.46
CA LYS A 391 13.20 23.85 -5.92
C LYS A 391 13.59 24.25 -7.33
N GLN A 392 12.66 24.23 -8.29
CA GLN A 392 12.96 24.56 -9.68
C GLN A 392 13.33 26.05 -9.84
N ASN A 393 12.66 26.94 -9.11
CA ASN A 393 12.82 28.38 -9.25
C ASN A 393 13.71 29.02 -8.19
N LYS A 394 14.19 28.27 -7.20
CA LYS A 394 15.00 28.75 -6.06
C LYS A 394 14.32 29.89 -5.29
N ILE A 395 13.01 29.77 -5.09
CA ILE A 395 12.17 30.70 -4.33
C ILE A 395 11.75 30.08 -3.00
N THR A 396 11.22 30.89 -2.07
CA THR A 396 10.74 30.33 -0.80
C THR A 396 9.46 29.53 -1.00
N LEU A 397 9.17 28.62 -0.05
CA LEU A 397 7.90 27.89 -0.06
C LEU A 397 6.70 28.85 0.07
N GLU A 398 6.80 29.90 0.89
CA GLU A 398 5.72 30.89 1.00
C GLU A 398 5.44 31.60 -0.32
N GLU A 399 6.48 31.90 -1.11
CA GLU A 399 6.31 32.50 -2.44
C GLU A 399 5.65 31.54 -3.43
N ALA A 400 6.04 30.25 -3.41
CA ALA A 400 5.40 29.23 -4.24
C ALA A 400 3.92 29.04 -3.90
N ARG A 401 3.57 29.02 -2.60
CA ARG A 401 2.19 28.84 -2.12
C ARG A 401 1.23 29.93 -2.63
N LYS A 402 1.70 31.15 -2.92
CA LYS A 402 0.86 32.25 -3.47
C LYS A 402 0.24 31.92 -4.84
N LYS A 403 0.76 30.92 -5.56
CA LYS A 403 0.20 30.46 -6.85
C LYS A 403 -0.89 29.41 -6.69
N ILE A 404 -1.17 28.96 -5.46
CA ILE A 404 -2.02 27.80 -5.18
C ILE A 404 -3.19 28.22 -4.28
N TRP A 405 -4.39 27.96 -4.76
CA TRP A 405 -5.65 28.34 -4.11
C TRP A 405 -6.49 27.11 -3.84
N LEU A 406 -7.15 27.07 -2.68
CA LEU A 406 -7.99 25.96 -2.26
C LEU A 406 -9.40 26.46 -1.95
N ILE A 407 -10.42 25.69 -2.34
CA ILE A 407 -11.81 25.88 -1.92
C ILE A 407 -12.26 24.66 -1.11
N ASP A 408 -12.88 24.91 0.04
CA ASP A 408 -13.51 23.88 0.87
C ASP A 408 -15.03 24.09 0.93
N SER A 409 -15.72 23.30 1.77
CA SER A 409 -17.18 23.34 1.87
C SER A 409 -17.76 24.71 2.28
N LYS A 410 -16.93 25.64 2.78
CA LYS A 410 -17.37 27.01 3.15
C LYS A 410 -16.90 28.07 2.14
N GLY A 411 -16.26 27.68 1.05
CA GLY A 411 -15.74 28.59 0.02
C GLY A 411 -14.21 28.68 -0.03
N LEU A 412 -13.69 29.70 -0.69
CA LEU A 412 -12.26 29.94 -0.87
C LEU A 412 -11.55 30.07 0.48
N VAL A 413 -10.41 29.40 0.62
CA VAL A 413 -9.56 29.46 1.81
C VAL A 413 -8.78 30.77 1.77
N VAL A 414 -9.15 31.72 2.63
CA VAL A 414 -8.61 33.09 2.66
C VAL A 414 -8.27 33.52 4.10
N SER A 415 -7.44 34.55 4.23
CA SER A 415 -6.92 35.05 5.52
C SER A 415 -8.02 35.45 6.50
N GLU A 416 -9.14 36.02 6.05
CA GLU A 416 -10.29 36.37 6.90
C GLU A 416 -10.85 35.14 7.66
N ARG A 417 -10.70 33.94 7.09
CA ARG A 417 -11.22 32.70 7.68
C ARG A 417 -10.23 32.00 8.61
N ILE A 418 -9.01 32.52 8.78
CA ILE A 418 -7.86 31.80 9.36
C ILE A 418 -8.12 31.17 10.74
N GLU A 419 -8.90 31.84 11.59
CA GLU A 419 -9.28 31.35 12.93
C GLU A 419 -10.18 30.11 12.90
N SER A 420 -10.99 29.97 11.84
CA SER A 420 -11.91 28.84 11.66
C SER A 420 -11.29 27.67 10.88
N LEU A 421 -10.06 27.84 10.38
CA LEU A 421 -9.38 26.85 9.56
C LEU A 421 -8.61 25.85 10.41
N GLN A 422 -8.64 24.60 9.97
CA GLN A 422 -7.76 23.56 10.49
C GLN A 422 -6.30 23.92 10.21
N GLN A 423 -5.38 23.48 11.08
CA GLN A 423 -3.96 23.90 11.03
C GLN A 423 -3.32 23.66 9.65
N PHE A 424 -3.61 22.53 9.00
CA PHE A 424 -3.07 22.18 7.68
C PHE A 424 -3.62 23.05 6.52
N LYS A 425 -4.72 23.79 6.74
CA LYS A 425 -5.29 24.72 5.75
C LYS A 425 -4.73 26.14 5.85
N LYS A 426 -4.21 26.53 7.02
CA LYS A 426 -3.73 27.89 7.30
C LYS A 426 -2.62 28.38 6.33
N PRO A 427 -1.66 27.54 5.88
CA PRO A 427 -0.64 27.97 4.92
C PRO A 427 -1.18 28.43 3.56
N TRP A 428 -2.45 28.13 3.26
CA TRP A 428 -3.11 28.43 2.00
C TRP A 428 -4.11 29.59 2.10
N ALA A 429 -4.23 30.20 3.28
CA ALA A 429 -5.17 31.28 3.57
C ALA A 429 -4.58 32.62 3.13
N HIS A 430 -4.57 32.86 1.82
CA HIS A 430 -4.05 34.11 1.24
C HIS A 430 -5.00 35.29 1.44
N GLU A 431 -4.48 36.51 1.31
CA GLU A 431 -5.30 37.72 1.29
C GLU A 431 -6.12 37.78 -0.01
N HIS A 432 -7.43 37.65 0.12
CA HIS A 432 -8.40 37.75 -0.96
C HIS A 432 -9.82 37.87 -0.37
N GLU A 433 -10.73 38.52 -1.09
CA GLU A 433 -12.15 38.58 -0.72
C GLU A 433 -12.76 37.17 -0.61
N PRO A 434 -13.66 36.90 0.35
CA PRO A 434 -14.33 35.62 0.45
C PRO A 434 -15.16 35.31 -0.80
N VAL A 435 -14.93 34.14 -1.41
CA VAL A 435 -15.72 33.65 -2.54
C VAL A 435 -16.35 32.31 -2.19
N LYS A 436 -17.67 32.18 -2.36
CA LYS A 436 -18.41 30.97 -1.96
C LYS A 436 -18.41 29.87 -3.02
N ASN A 437 -18.58 30.22 -4.29
CA ASN A 437 -18.81 29.26 -5.37
C ASN A 437 -17.55 29.04 -6.21
N LEU A 438 -17.40 27.81 -6.74
CA LEU A 438 -16.25 27.44 -7.58
C LEU A 438 -16.15 28.29 -8.86
N ALA A 439 -17.27 28.52 -9.55
CA ALA A 439 -17.28 29.32 -10.78
C ALA A 439 -16.82 30.76 -10.55
N ASP A 440 -17.23 31.37 -9.43
CA ASP A 440 -16.81 32.73 -9.05
C ASP A 440 -15.34 32.75 -8.66
N ALA A 441 -14.85 31.72 -7.96
CA ALA A 441 -13.43 31.59 -7.63
C ALA A 441 -12.57 31.46 -8.91
N ILE A 442 -13.04 30.72 -9.91
CA ILE A 442 -12.37 30.61 -11.22
C ILE A 442 -12.32 31.98 -11.92
N LYS A 443 -13.41 32.75 -11.91
CA LYS A 443 -13.46 34.09 -12.52
C LYS A 443 -12.52 35.08 -11.81
N ALA A 444 -12.42 34.99 -10.49
CA ALA A 444 -11.57 35.85 -9.66
C ALA A 444 -10.08 35.50 -9.78
N ILE A 445 -9.73 34.23 -9.58
CA ILE A 445 -8.35 33.74 -9.52
C ILE A 445 -7.75 33.52 -10.92
N LYS A 446 -8.59 33.23 -11.93
CA LYS A 446 -8.19 32.86 -13.29
C LYS A 446 -7.13 31.75 -13.35
N PRO A 447 -7.38 30.58 -12.73
CA PRO A 447 -6.41 29.50 -12.66
C PRO A 447 -6.19 28.86 -14.04
N THR A 448 -4.98 28.38 -14.28
CA THR A 448 -4.63 27.60 -15.49
C THR A 448 -4.81 26.10 -15.27
N VAL A 449 -4.77 25.67 -14.00
CA VAL A 449 -4.92 24.27 -13.58
C VAL A 449 -6.04 24.19 -12.55
N LEU A 450 -7.03 23.32 -12.81
CA LEU A 450 -8.14 23.05 -11.92
C LEU A 450 -8.06 21.58 -11.45
N ILE A 451 -8.03 21.37 -10.14
CA ILE A 451 -7.85 20.04 -9.53
C ILE A 451 -9.01 19.75 -8.59
N GLY A 452 -9.76 18.68 -8.85
CA GLY A 452 -10.87 18.21 -8.05
C GLY A 452 -10.41 17.09 -7.12
N CYS A 453 -10.66 17.25 -5.83
CA CYS A 453 -10.38 16.26 -4.79
C CYS A 453 -11.37 16.40 -3.62
N SER A 454 -12.63 16.77 -3.92
CA SER A 454 -13.66 17.04 -2.91
C SER A 454 -14.41 15.80 -2.46
N GLY A 455 -14.35 14.70 -3.22
CA GLY A 455 -15.19 13.51 -3.02
C GLY A 455 -16.66 13.73 -3.37
N ILE A 456 -16.96 14.75 -4.19
CA ILE A 456 -18.33 15.13 -4.57
C ILE A 456 -18.42 15.20 -6.09
N GLY A 457 -19.23 14.31 -6.66
CA GLY A 457 -19.41 14.22 -8.10
C GLY A 457 -20.12 15.41 -8.73
N LYS A 458 -19.88 15.62 -10.04
CA LYS A 458 -20.57 16.63 -10.88
C LYS A 458 -20.41 18.08 -10.43
N THR A 459 -19.33 18.40 -9.74
CA THR A 459 -19.03 19.76 -9.25
C THR A 459 -18.34 20.61 -10.32
N PHE A 460 -17.64 19.99 -11.28
CA PHE A 460 -17.10 20.69 -12.45
C PHE A 460 -18.17 20.80 -13.52
N THR A 461 -19.14 21.68 -13.29
CA THR A 461 -20.27 21.90 -14.19
C THR A 461 -19.84 22.49 -15.54
N LYS A 462 -20.76 22.53 -16.51
CA LYS A 462 -20.54 23.23 -17.78
C LYS A 462 -20.08 24.68 -17.60
N GLU A 463 -20.67 25.42 -16.66
CA GLU A 463 -20.26 26.80 -16.36
C GLU A 463 -18.80 26.84 -15.88
N VAL A 464 -18.39 25.89 -15.04
CA VAL A 464 -17.01 25.80 -14.52
C VAL A 464 -16.00 25.55 -15.64
N ILE A 465 -16.28 24.59 -16.54
CA ILE A 465 -15.38 24.27 -17.65
C ILE A 465 -15.35 25.39 -18.70
N GLU A 466 -16.50 25.98 -19.02
CA GLU A 466 -16.57 27.14 -19.93
C GLU A 466 -15.85 28.36 -19.34
N ALA A 467 -15.95 28.59 -18.02
CA ALA A 467 -15.20 29.64 -17.35
C ALA A 467 -13.68 29.39 -17.47
N MET A 468 -13.21 28.16 -17.19
CA MET A 468 -11.80 27.78 -17.36
C MET A 468 -11.28 28.03 -18.79
N THR A 469 -12.10 27.75 -19.79
CA THR A 469 -11.70 27.83 -21.21
C THR A 469 -11.84 29.24 -21.79
N SER A 470 -12.54 30.14 -21.09
CA SER A 470 -12.72 31.53 -21.53
C SER A 470 -11.42 32.35 -21.54
N PHE A 471 -10.45 31.99 -20.70
CA PHE A 471 -9.15 32.66 -20.59
C PHE A 471 -7.94 31.72 -20.73
N ASN A 472 -8.15 30.40 -20.79
CA ASN A 472 -7.09 29.43 -21.06
C ASN A 472 -7.29 28.75 -22.42
N LYS A 473 -6.26 28.77 -23.28
CA LYS A 473 -6.30 28.06 -24.57
C LYS A 473 -6.37 26.53 -24.40
N SER A 474 -5.68 26.00 -23.40
CA SER A 474 -5.62 24.57 -23.08
C SER A 474 -5.55 24.40 -21.56
N PRO A 475 -6.69 24.50 -20.85
CA PRO A 475 -6.72 24.35 -19.40
C PRO A 475 -6.38 22.90 -19.01
N ILE A 476 -5.67 22.74 -17.89
CA ILE A 476 -5.46 21.43 -17.27
C ILE A 476 -6.59 21.21 -16.26
N ILE A 477 -7.34 20.13 -16.42
CA ILE A 477 -8.49 19.78 -15.57
C ILE A 477 -8.28 18.36 -15.04
N LEU A 478 -8.13 18.22 -13.74
CA LEU A 478 -7.92 16.94 -13.06
C LEU A 478 -9.13 16.62 -12.17
N ALA A 479 -9.91 15.59 -12.49
CA ALA A 479 -11.10 15.18 -11.73
C ALA A 479 -10.80 13.91 -10.90
N LEU A 480 -10.18 14.08 -9.74
CA LEU A 480 -9.48 13.01 -9.01
C LEU A 480 -10.35 12.23 -8.04
N SER A 481 -11.58 12.66 -7.77
CA SER A 481 -12.44 11.99 -6.80
C SER A 481 -12.86 10.59 -7.26
N ASN A 482 -12.83 9.64 -6.31
CA ASN A 482 -13.14 8.23 -6.51
C ASN A 482 -14.37 7.81 -5.68
N PRO A 483 -15.15 6.80 -6.12
CA PRO A 483 -15.11 6.13 -7.42
C PRO A 483 -15.70 7.02 -8.54
N THR A 484 -15.94 6.48 -9.75
CA THR A 484 -16.45 7.20 -10.93
C THR A 484 -17.70 8.05 -10.63
N SER A 485 -18.58 7.60 -9.74
CA SER A 485 -19.79 8.35 -9.33
C SER A 485 -19.50 9.64 -8.56
N GLN A 486 -18.30 9.75 -7.96
CA GLN A 486 -17.83 10.93 -7.23
C GLN A 486 -16.89 11.82 -8.04
N SER A 487 -16.60 11.46 -9.30
CA SER A 487 -15.75 12.26 -10.16
C SER A 487 -16.39 13.63 -10.45
N GLU A 488 -15.59 14.69 -10.37
CA GLU A 488 -16.07 16.07 -10.50
C GLU A 488 -16.72 16.34 -11.87
N CYS A 489 -16.22 15.69 -12.92
CA CYS A 489 -16.86 15.57 -14.22
C CYS A 489 -16.29 14.35 -14.97
N THR A 490 -17.02 13.90 -15.98
CA THR A 490 -16.56 12.84 -16.90
C THR A 490 -15.61 13.40 -17.98
N PRO A 491 -14.78 12.57 -18.62
CA PRO A 491 -13.97 13.01 -19.76
C PRO A 491 -14.83 13.52 -20.92
N GLU A 492 -15.98 12.90 -21.19
CA GLU A 492 -16.93 13.32 -22.23
C GLU A 492 -17.39 14.77 -21.99
N GLU A 493 -17.79 15.08 -20.75
CA GLU A 493 -18.20 16.41 -20.32
C GLU A 493 -17.03 17.41 -20.42
N ALA A 494 -15.84 17.05 -19.94
CA ALA A 494 -14.65 17.89 -19.98
C ALA A 494 -14.26 18.24 -21.43
N TYR A 495 -14.21 17.26 -22.34
CA TYR A 495 -13.86 17.49 -23.74
C TYR A 495 -14.97 18.25 -24.48
N THR A 496 -16.23 17.90 -24.26
CA THR A 496 -17.35 18.58 -24.93
C THR A 496 -17.46 20.04 -24.53
N TRP A 497 -17.44 20.34 -23.23
CA TRP A 497 -17.60 21.72 -22.72
C TRP A 497 -16.35 22.57 -22.97
N SER A 498 -15.18 21.96 -23.12
CA SER A 498 -13.94 22.66 -23.52
C SER A 498 -13.71 22.74 -25.02
N LYS A 499 -14.63 22.24 -25.85
CA LYS A 499 -14.44 22.14 -27.31
C LYS A 499 -13.17 21.37 -27.70
N GLY A 500 -12.81 20.36 -26.90
CA GLY A 500 -11.67 19.49 -27.08
C GLY A 500 -10.31 20.09 -26.71
N CYS A 501 -10.26 21.26 -26.06
CA CYS A 501 -8.98 21.89 -25.72
C CYS A 501 -8.44 21.54 -24.33
N ALA A 502 -9.26 20.97 -23.45
CA ALA A 502 -8.86 20.57 -22.11
C ALA A 502 -7.83 19.42 -22.13
N ILE A 503 -6.79 19.56 -21.32
CA ILE A 503 -5.94 18.43 -20.93
C ILE A 503 -6.58 17.81 -19.69
N PHE A 504 -7.06 16.57 -19.82
CA PHE A 504 -7.89 15.93 -18.81
C PHE A 504 -7.25 14.65 -18.28
N ALA A 505 -7.32 14.46 -16.97
CA ALA A 505 -7.09 13.18 -16.30
C ALA A 505 -8.07 13.02 -15.12
N SER A 506 -8.34 11.78 -14.73
CA SER A 506 -9.28 11.45 -13.65
C SER A 506 -8.67 10.51 -12.62
N GLY A 507 -9.27 10.43 -11.44
CA GLY A 507 -8.88 9.45 -10.41
C GLY A 507 -9.37 8.04 -10.73
N SER A 508 -10.59 7.94 -11.26
CA SER A 508 -11.22 6.68 -11.67
C SER A 508 -11.03 6.42 -13.17
N PRO A 509 -11.03 5.15 -13.61
CA PRO A 509 -10.93 4.82 -15.02
C PRO A 509 -12.20 5.21 -15.78
N PHE A 510 -12.02 5.66 -17.03
CA PHE A 510 -13.09 5.93 -17.98
C PHE A 510 -12.73 5.39 -19.36
N ASP A 511 -13.76 5.04 -20.14
CA ASP A 511 -13.59 4.62 -21.52
C ASP A 511 -13.05 5.77 -22.40
N PRO A 512 -12.35 5.45 -23.50
CA PRO A 512 -11.98 6.44 -24.50
C PRO A 512 -13.18 7.21 -25.06
N VAL A 513 -12.99 8.49 -25.33
CA VAL A 513 -14.01 9.41 -25.87
C VAL A 513 -13.71 9.73 -27.33
N GLU A 514 -14.70 9.67 -28.21
CA GLU A 514 -14.59 10.19 -29.57
C GLU A 514 -15.10 11.63 -29.66
N TYR A 515 -14.22 12.57 -29.97
CA TYR A 515 -14.55 13.99 -30.10
C TYR A 515 -14.03 14.54 -31.44
N ASN A 516 -14.93 15.07 -32.28
CA ASN A 516 -14.62 15.61 -33.63
C ASN A 516 -13.75 14.67 -34.49
N GLY A 517 -14.07 13.37 -34.49
CA GLY A 517 -13.32 12.35 -35.25
C GLY A 517 -11.95 11.99 -34.67
N LYS A 518 -11.61 12.46 -33.46
CA LYS A 518 -10.42 12.07 -32.72
C LYS A 518 -10.79 11.22 -31.52
N LYS A 519 -10.12 10.08 -31.37
CA LYS A 519 -10.21 9.25 -30.17
C LYS A 519 -9.27 9.80 -29.10
N LEU A 520 -9.82 10.23 -27.97
CA LEU A 520 -9.12 10.74 -26.80
C LEU A 520 -9.16 9.68 -25.70
N VAL A 521 -8.00 9.29 -25.19
CA VAL A 521 -7.88 8.32 -24.09
C VAL A 521 -7.48 9.10 -22.83
N PRO A 522 -8.41 9.38 -21.91
CA PRO A 522 -8.09 10.13 -20.71
C PRO A 522 -7.14 9.34 -19.81
N GLY A 523 -6.14 10.01 -19.24
CA GLY A 523 -5.23 9.39 -18.28
C GLY A 523 -5.89 9.17 -16.92
N GLN A 524 -5.44 8.16 -16.18
CA GLN A 524 -5.83 7.93 -14.80
C GLN A 524 -4.68 8.29 -13.86
N ALA A 525 -4.92 9.22 -12.93
CA ALA A 525 -4.01 9.54 -11.83
C ALA A 525 -4.13 8.47 -10.73
N ASN A 526 -3.68 7.25 -11.03
CA ASN A 526 -3.77 6.10 -10.13
C ASN A 526 -2.49 5.99 -9.28
N ASN A 527 -2.64 6.01 -7.95
CA ASN A 527 -1.50 5.88 -7.02
C ASN A 527 -0.68 4.60 -7.24
N ALA A 528 -1.25 3.58 -7.89
CA ALA A 528 -0.53 2.36 -8.30
C ALA A 528 0.68 2.62 -9.23
N TYR A 529 0.79 3.81 -9.84
CA TYR A 529 2.00 4.23 -10.55
C TYR A 529 3.16 4.58 -9.62
N ILE A 530 2.90 4.94 -8.36
CA ILE A 530 3.90 5.45 -7.41
C ILE A 530 4.22 4.40 -6.35
N PHE A 531 3.26 4.05 -5.47
CA PHE A 531 3.56 3.33 -4.24
C PHE A 531 4.31 2.01 -4.44
N PRO A 532 4.03 1.17 -5.47
CA PRO A 532 4.74 -0.11 -5.60
C PRO A 532 6.24 0.08 -5.85
N GLY A 533 6.60 0.98 -6.77
CA GLY A 533 7.98 1.31 -7.10
C GLY A 533 8.65 2.11 -5.98
N PHE A 534 7.91 3.04 -5.38
CA PHE A 534 8.38 3.85 -4.25
C PHE A 534 8.76 2.97 -3.05
N GLY A 535 7.85 2.12 -2.58
CA GLY A 535 8.13 1.24 -1.44
C GLY A 535 9.17 0.16 -1.78
N LEU A 536 9.22 -0.36 -3.02
CA LEU A 536 10.36 -1.20 -3.44
C LEU A 536 11.68 -0.46 -3.29
N GLY A 537 11.75 0.78 -3.78
CA GLY A 537 12.93 1.64 -3.69
C GLY A 537 13.41 1.81 -2.25
N LEU A 538 12.49 2.11 -1.32
CA LEU A 538 12.79 2.25 0.11
C LEU A 538 13.32 0.94 0.72
N VAL A 539 12.71 -0.19 0.37
CA VAL A 539 13.10 -1.51 0.89
C VAL A 539 14.49 -1.93 0.40
N ILE A 540 14.79 -1.76 -0.89
CA ILE A 540 16.07 -2.20 -1.46
C ILE A 540 17.24 -1.30 -1.07
N SER A 541 17.01 -0.01 -0.82
CA SER A 541 18.03 0.92 -0.33
C SER A 541 18.27 0.81 1.17
N GLY A 542 17.38 0.13 1.91
CA GLY A 542 17.41 0.12 3.37
C GLY A 542 17.16 1.50 3.98
N THR A 543 16.35 2.33 3.30
CA THR A 543 15.96 3.65 3.78
C THR A 543 15.25 3.53 5.13
N ILE A 544 15.50 4.47 6.04
CA ILE A 544 14.86 4.49 7.36
C ILE A 544 13.85 5.63 7.52
N ARG A 545 13.83 6.62 6.62
CA ARG A 545 12.89 7.75 6.63
C ARG A 545 12.51 8.18 5.22
N VAL A 546 11.25 8.50 5.01
CA VAL A 546 10.79 9.13 3.76
C VAL A 546 11.09 10.62 3.80
N HIS A 547 11.77 11.11 2.77
CA HIS A 547 11.99 12.54 2.53
C HIS A 547 11.16 13.00 1.33
N ASP A 548 10.72 14.26 1.36
CA ASP A 548 9.87 14.82 0.29
C ASP A 548 10.60 14.81 -1.07
N ASP A 549 11.93 14.88 -1.06
CA ASP A 549 12.79 14.72 -2.26
C ASP A 549 12.64 13.36 -2.94
N MET A 550 12.34 12.32 -2.17
CA MET A 550 12.08 10.99 -2.72
C MET A 550 10.74 10.96 -3.45
N LEU A 551 9.74 11.71 -2.98
CA LEU A 551 8.44 11.85 -3.63
C LEU A 551 8.52 12.66 -4.92
N LEU A 552 9.41 13.65 -4.98
CA LEU A 552 9.68 14.41 -6.21
C LEU A 552 10.47 13.61 -7.24
N ALA A 553 11.27 12.64 -6.79
CA ALA A 553 12.08 11.80 -7.66
C ALA A 553 11.30 10.63 -8.26
N ALA A 554 10.27 10.16 -7.55
CA ALA A 554 9.30 9.17 -8.01
C ALA A 554 8.33 9.81 -9.02
#